data_AF-A0ABD3X3A3-F1
#
_entry.id   AF-A0ABD3X3A3-F1
#
_cell.length_a   1.000
_cell.length_b   1.000
_cell.length_c   1.000
_cell.angle_alpha   90.00
_cell.angle_beta   90.00
_cell.angle_gamma   90.00
#
_symmetry.space_group_name_H-M   'P 1'
#
loop_
_entity.id
_entity.type
_entity.pdbx_description
1 polymer ?
#
loop_
_entity_poly.entity_id
_entity_poly.type
_entity_poly.pdbx_seq_one_letter_code
_entity_poly.pdbx_strand_id
1 'polypeptide(L)'
;MTCTSCVKKIEGELSRHHGVHSISVSLADQNGNIEYFPNRTTPQILCDAIVAMGFEASLPASALDHNVVTRQHGKEVTPNLGRGNVVFKETKSGGQEEDEYDKCYFKVTGMTCASCVNVIEKNLMKVEGVKSVLVALMAQKAEVKYDAAYILPSQIANKIISIGFNATVLESESLGHGTAELHITGMTCSSCVHLIESTLQKKRGIVSASVALATERGNFTFDPEKIGPRTIIDIIKDLGFGAKLFEDDDKNASRYDHRDAIKRWRTSFLWSLIFGVPAMTCMMYFMFAEDPRNGAVEVHSMLMNDTTEATAAENHGHHVTLTTKAGNNTIVTTSHIGNTHGWQIMIVPGLSVDNLIMCILSTPVQFFFGRYFYIQAWKAMKHKSANMDVLVVLATTISYIYSVCVVVASMAMQEPFSPYTFFETTPMLMVFISLGRWLEHVAKGKTSEALAKLMSLQASEAMLVEMDKKGNIISEEKISVNLVHRGDIMKVLPGEKIPVDGKVIQGYSTCDESLITGESMPVVKEIG
;
A
#
# COMPACT_ATOMS: atom_id res chain seq x y z
N MET A 1 -34.69 -27.72 42.53
CA MET A 1 -35.52 -27.97 41.31
C MET A 1 -35.56 -29.47 41.04
N THR A 2 -36.68 -30.04 40.59
CA THR A 2 -36.91 -31.52 40.60
C THR A 2 -37.09 -32.17 39.22
N CYS A 3 -37.15 -31.41 38.12
CA CYS A 3 -37.31 -32.00 36.78
C CYS A 3 -36.67 -31.16 35.65
N THR A 4 -36.38 -31.82 34.53
CA THR A 4 -35.85 -31.23 33.28
C THR A 4 -36.79 -30.23 32.62
N SER A 5 -38.10 -30.30 32.90
CA SER A 5 -39.08 -29.31 32.43
C SER A 5 -38.91 -27.95 33.12
N CYS A 6 -38.47 -27.90 34.38
CA CYS A 6 -38.18 -26.63 35.08
C CYS A 6 -36.96 -25.91 34.49
N VAL A 7 -35.92 -26.66 34.10
CA VAL A 7 -34.72 -26.12 33.45
C VAL A 7 -35.08 -25.40 32.16
N LYS A 8 -35.83 -26.06 31.27
CA LYS A 8 -36.26 -25.47 29.99
C LYS A 8 -37.12 -24.23 30.19
N LYS A 9 -37.93 -24.17 31.25
CA LYS A 9 -38.75 -22.99 31.56
C LYS A 9 -37.87 -21.79 31.95
N ILE A 10 -36.84 -22.01 32.76
CA ILE A 10 -35.93 -20.94 33.20
C ILE A 10 -35.05 -20.47 32.04
N GLU A 11 -34.44 -21.40 31.29
CA GLU A 11 -33.62 -21.06 30.13
C GLU A 11 -34.43 -20.35 29.04
N GLY A 12 -35.66 -20.80 28.79
CA GLY A 12 -36.54 -20.20 27.79
C GLY A 12 -37.01 -18.78 28.13
N GLU A 13 -37.26 -18.49 29.40
CA GLU A 13 -37.76 -17.18 29.82
C GLU A 13 -36.61 -16.18 30.04
N LEU A 14 -35.51 -16.59 30.68
CA LEU A 14 -34.36 -15.71 30.89
C LEU A 14 -33.58 -15.40 29.62
N SER A 15 -33.54 -16.30 28.64
CA SER A 15 -32.95 -16.00 27.32
C SER A 15 -33.69 -14.89 26.58
N ARG A 16 -34.96 -14.63 26.93
CA ARG A 16 -35.76 -13.51 26.39
C ARG A 16 -35.60 -12.22 27.18
N HIS A 17 -34.97 -12.25 28.35
CA HIS A 17 -34.77 -11.06 29.17
C HIS A 17 -33.75 -10.12 28.50
N HIS A 18 -34.12 -8.85 28.34
CA HIS A 18 -33.26 -7.85 27.71
C HIS A 18 -31.96 -7.70 28.52
N GLY A 19 -30.83 -8.14 27.95
CA GLY A 19 -29.51 -8.03 28.58
C GLY A 19 -28.83 -9.36 28.91
N VAL A 20 -29.47 -10.51 28.69
CA VAL A 20 -28.87 -11.85 28.82
C VAL A 20 -28.25 -12.28 27.48
N HIS A 21 -26.99 -12.72 27.50
CA HIS A 21 -26.27 -13.23 26.33
C HIS A 21 -26.40 -14.75 26.21
N SER A 22 -26.20 -15.46 27.31
CA SER A 22 -26.33 -16.92 27.38
C SER A 22 -26.79 -17.35 28.77
N ILE A 23 -27.56 -18.43 28.85
CA ILE A 23 -27.98 -19.06 30.11
C ILE A 23 -27.85 -20.57 29.99
N SER A 24 -27.26 -21.20 31.00
CA SER A 24 -27.18 -22.65 31.14
C SER A 24 -27.48 -23.06 32.58
N VAL A 25 -28.46 -23.94 32.79
CA VAL A 25 -28.85 -24.42 34.13
C VAL A 25 -28.53 -25.91 34.30
N SER A 26 -27.66 -26.23 35.27
CA SER A 26 -27.31 -27.62 35.61
C SER A 26 -28.19 -28.14 36.74
N LEU A 27 -28.94 -29.21 36.48
CA LEU A 27 -29.71 -29.93 37.51
C LEU A 27 -28.83 -30.71 38.50
N ALA A 28 -27.68 -31.21 38.03
CA ALA A 28 -26.78 -32.01 38.84
C ALA A 28 -26.11 -31.17 39.92
N ASP A 29 -25.72 -29.94 39.57
CA ASP A 29 -24.95 -29.04 40.43
C ASP A 29 -25.83 -28.01 41.14
N GLN A 30 -27.15 -28.02 40.90
CA GLN A 30 -28.14 -27.05 41.40
C GLN A 30 -27.73 -25.59 41.16
N ASN A 31 -27.04 -25.31 40.06
CA ASN A 31 -26.54 -23.98 39.71
C ASN A 31 -27.00 -23.55 38.30
N GLY A 32 -27.07 -22.24 38.10
CA GLY A 32 -27.35 -21.63 36.80
C GLY A 32 -26.25 -20.62 36.49
N ASN A 33 -25.60 -20.77 35.34
CA ASN A 33 -24.63 -19.80 34.84
C ASN A 33 -25.32 -18.88 33.84
N ILE A 34 -25.20 -17.56 34.04
CA ILE A 34 -25.85 -16.55 33.21
C ILE A 34 -24.79 -15.52 32.81
N GLU A 35 -24.51 -15.43 31.51
CA GLU A 35 -23.72 -14.34 30.97
C GLU A 35 -24.66 -13.19 30.60
N TYR A 36 -24.40 -12.00 31.14
CA TYR A 36 -25.23 -10.82 30.94
C TYR A 36 -24.36 -9.59 30.69
N PHE A 37 -24.94 -8.58 30.05
CA PHE A 37 -24.27 -7.30 29.82
C PHE A 37 -24.44 -6.39 31.06
N PRO A 38 -23.34 -5.99 31.74
CA PRO A 38 -23.40 -5.18 32.97
C PRO A 38 -24.08 -3.81 32.78
N ASN A 39 -24.11 -3.31 31.54
CA ASN A 39 -24.71 -2.02 31.19
C ASN A 39 -26.23 -2.09 30.99
N ARG A 40 -26.85 -3.28 31.04
CA ARG A 40 -28.29 -3.47 30.75
C ARG A 40 -29.05 -4.26 31.81
N THR A 41 -28.39 -5.04 32.67
CA THR A 41 -29.04 -5.86 33.69
C THR A 41 -28.07 -6.11 34.83
N THR A 42 -28.59 -6.20 36.07
CA THR A 42 -27.81 -6.53 37.27
C THR A 42 -28.12 -7.95 37.74
N PRO A 43 -27.20 -8.62 38.47
CA PRO A 43 -27.43 -9.94 39.04
C PRO A 43 -28.68 -10.05 39.92
N GLN A 44 -29.02 -8.97 40.62
CA GLN A 44 -30.22 -8.90 41.47
C GLN A 44 -31.50 -8.95 40.63
N ILE A 45 -31.56 -8.23 39.51
CA ILE A 45 -32.74 -8.25 38.60
C ILE A 45 -32.96 -9.65 38.01
N LEU A 46 -31.89 -10.37 37.66
CA LEU A 46 -31.98 -11.75 37.18
C LEU A 46 -32.44 -12.71 38.28
N CYS A 47 -31.97 -12.51 39.52
CA CYS A 47 -32.42 -13.27 40.67
C CYS A 47 -33.92 -13.04 40.94
N ASP A 48 -34.36 -11.79 40.92
CA ASP A 48 -35.78 -11.41 41.11
C ASP A 48 -36.67 -12.00 40.01
N ALA A 49 -36.19 -12.04 38.76
CA ALA A 49 -36.90 -12.68 37.66
C ALA A 49 -37.08 -14.19 37.88
N ILE A 50 -36.09 -14.87 38.47
CA ILE A 50 -36.18 -16.30 38.81
C ILE A 50 -37.16 -16.53 39.98
N VAL A 51 -37.15 -15.65 40.98
CA VAL A 51 -38.10 -15.67 42.10
C VAL A 51 -39.53 -15.44 41.64
N ALA A 52 -39.75 -14.50 40.71
CA ALA A 52 -41.06 -14.24 40.10
C ALA A 52 -41.62 -15.45 39.33
N MET A 53 -40.75 -16.35 38.83
CA MET A 53 -41.15 -17.60 38.20
C MET A 53 -41.51 -18.72 39.20
N GLY A 54 -41.37 -18.46 40.51
CA GLY A 54 -41.66 -19.40 41.59
C GLY A 54 -40.49 -20.30 41.99
N PHE A 55 -39.25 -19.91 41.66
CA PHE A 55 -38.03 -20.65 42.02
C PHE A 55 -37.17 -19.85 42.99
N GLU A 56 -36.66 -20.49 44.04
CA GLU A 56 -35.70 -19.87 44.95
C GLU A 56 -34.31 -19.79 44.28
N ALA A 57 -33.74 -18.59 44.21
CA ALA A 57 -32.40 -18.32 43.70
C ALA A 57 -31.63 -17.48 44.71
N SER A 58 -30.33 -17.77 44.87
CA SER A 58 -29.42 -16.98 45.71
C SER A 58 -28.10 -16.76 44.97
N LEU A 59 -27.52 -15.58 45.12
CA LEU A 59 -26.23 -15.25 44.53
C LEU A 59 -25.11 -15.77 45.44
N PRO A 60 -24.11 -16.51 44.93
CA PRO A 60 -22.97 -16.93 45.72
C PRO A 60 -22.16 -15.70 46.16
N ALA A 61 -21.70 -15.70 47.42
CA ALA A 61 -21.00 -14.57 48.05
C ALA A 61 -19.76 -14.06 47.26
N SER A 62 -19.19 -14.87 46.38
CA SER A 62 -18.08 -14.48 45.50
C SER A 62 -18.48 -13.48 44.38
N ALA A 63 -19.77 -13.21 44.16
CA ALA A 63 -20.26 -12.30 43.11
C ALA A 63 -20.54 -10.87 43.60
N LEU A 64 -20.24 -10.56 44.87
CA LEU A 64 -20.43 -9.24 45.49
C LEU A 64 -19.17 -8.35 45.48
N ASP A 65 -18.00 -8.89 45.10
CA ASP A 65 -16.74 -8.14 45.04
C ASP A 65 -16.39 -7.70 43.61
N HIS A 66 -17.26 -6.90 42.99
CA HIS A 66 -16.85 -5.98 41.94
C HIS A 66 -17.67 -4.68 42.00
N ASN A 67 -17.09 -3.70 42.71
CA ASN A 67 -17.27 -2.25 42.59
C ASN A 67 -18.70 -1.71 42.40
N VAL A 68 -19.45 -1.59 43.50
CA VAL A 68 -20.48 -0.55 43.65
C VAL A 68 -19.93 0.54 44.58
N VAL A 69 -19.58 1.70 44.00
CA VAL A 69 -19.44 2.94 44.77
C VAL A 69 -20.86 3.43 45.09
N THR A 70 -21.37 3.06 46.27
CA THR A 70 -22.66 3.54 46.77
C THR A 70 -22.50 4.97 47.29
N ARG A 71 -23.01 5.97 46.54
CA ARG A 71 -23.34 7.29 47.11
C ARG A 71 -24.62 7.17 47.93
N GLN A 72 -24.55 7.48 49.22
CA GLN A 72 -25.70 7.61 50.11
C GLN A 72 -26.57 8.83 49.71
N HIS A 73 -27.84 8.60 49.39
CA HIS A 73 -28.96 9.54 49.59
C HIS A 73 -29.64 9.10 50.90
N GLY A 74 -30.11 9.92 51.84
CA GLY A 74 -30.27 11.36 52.00
C GLY A 74 -31.22 11.51 53.21
N LYS A 75 -30.99 12.49 54.10
CA LYS A 75 -32.03 12.89 55.07
C LYS A 75 -33.02 13.79 54.34
N GLU A 76 -34.29 13.43 54.41
CA GLU A 76 -35.45 14.17 53.91
C GLU A 76 -35.44 15.64 54.32
N VAL A 77 -35.62 16.54 53.34
CA VAL A 77 -36.27 17.83 53.56
C VAL A 77 -37.05 18.18 52.28
N THR A 78 -38.37 18.22 52.39
CA THR A 78 -39.28 18.79 51.37
C THR A 78 -39.13 20.32 51.33
N PRO A 79 -39.28 20.95 50.15
CA PRO A 79 -40.26 22.03 50.12
C PRO A 79 -41.08 22.17 48.81
N ASN A 80 -42.37 22.42 49.04
CA ASN A 80 -43.35 23.18 48.26
C ASN A 80 -42.96 23.71 46.87
N LEU A 81 -43.66 23.19 45.85
CA LEU A 81 -43.81 23.83 44.54
C LEU A 81 -44.76 25.04 44.64
N GLY A 82 -44.20 26.24 44.60
CA GLY A 82 -44.92 27.46 44.25
C GLY A 82 -44.75 27.76 42.75
N ARG A 83 -45.86 27.95 42.03
CA ARG A 83 -45.90 28.42 40.64
C ARG A 83 -45.25 29.79 40.51
N GLY A 84 -44.28 29.96 39.60
CA GLY A 84 -43.81 31.27 39.16
C GLY A 84 -42.52 31.24 38.32
N ASN A 85 -42.66 31.49 37.02
CA ASN A 85 -41.69 31.91 36.00
C ASN A 85 -40.18 31.76 36.29
N VAL A 86 -39.51 30.84 35.58
CA VAL A 86 -38.06 30.93 35.35
C VAL A 86 -37.81 31.45 33.94
N VAL A 87 -37.17 32.62 33.91
CA VAL A 87 -36.74 33.38 32.74
C VAL A 87 -35.62 32.65 32.01
N PHE A 88 -35.74 32.49 30.69
CA PHE A 88 -34.65 32.08 29.81
C PHE A 88 -33.58 33.19 29.77
N LYS A 89 -32.35 32.86 30.17
CA LYS A 89 -31.20 33.73 29.93
C LYS A 89 -30.60 33.38 28.58
N GLU A 90 -31.04 34.10 27.54
CA GLU A 90 -30.31 34.19 26.28
C GLU A 90 -28.92 34.78 26.55
N THR A 91 -27.88 34.13 26.05
CA THR A 91 -26.60 34.79 25.80
C THR A 91 -26.25 34.52 24.34
N LYS A 92 -26.37 35.57 23.50
CA LYS A 92 -25.99 35.54 22.09
C LYS A 92 -24.52 35.92 21.91
N SER A 93 -23.83 35.03 21.18
CA SER A 93 -22.88 35.26 20.08
C SER A 93 -21.55 35.98 20.32
N GLY A 94 -20.46 35.26 19.99
CA GLY A 94 -19.23 35.87 19.47
C GLY A 94 -17.98 34.98 19.52
N GLY A 95 -17.92 33.91 18.72
CA GLY A 95 -16.69 33.12 18.50
C GLY A 95 -17.00 31.73 17.93
N GLN A 96 -16.36 31.34 16.83
CA GLN A 96 -16.61 30.12 16.06
C GLN A 96 -16.55 28.85 16.93
N GLU A 97 -17.66 28.14 17.04
CA GLU A 97 -17.74 26.77 17.54
C GLU A 97 -17.17 25.85 16.44
N GLU A 98 -15.95 25.34 16.65
CA GLU A 98 -15.54 24.13 15.95
C GLU A 98 -16.37 22.97 16.52
N ASP A 99 -17.36 22.52 15.75
CA ASP A 99 -18.23 21.41 16.12
C ASP A 99 -17.40 20.20 16.62
N GLU A 100 -17.71 19.72 17.82
CA GLU A 100 -17.10 18.56 18.51
C GLU A 100 -17.48 17.24 17.80
N TYR A 101 -16.90 16.98 16.62
CA TYR A 101 -17.06 15.72 15.89
C TYR A 101 -15.75 14.91 15.90
N ASP A 102 -15.86 13.63 16.27
CA ASP A 102 -14.75 12.69 16.24
C ASP A 102 -14.40 12.28 14.81
N LYS A 103 -13.12 11.97 14.57
CA LYS A 103 -12.64 11.46 13.29
C LYS A 103 -12.19 10.01 13.43
N CYS A 104 -12.62 9.15 12.52
CA CYS A 104 -12.15 7.78 12.43
C CYS A 104 -11.65 7.46 11.00
N TYR A 105 -10.65 6.59 10.93
CA TYR A 105 -10.07 6.13 9.68
C TYR A 105 -10.37 4.65 9.44
N PHE A 106 -10.69 4.32 8.20
CA PHE A 106 -10.99 2.96 7.78
C PHE A 106 -10.06 2.56 6.65
N LYS A 107 -9.50 1.36 6.74
CA LYS A 107 -8.87 0.72 5.58
C LYS A 107 -9.97 0.04 4.79
N VAL A 108 -10.18 0.47 3.55
CA VAL A 108 -11.24 -0.04 2.69
C VAL A 108 -10.62 -0.77 1.50
N THR A 109 -10.90 -2.06 1.40
CA THR A 109 -10.39 -2.94 0.35
C THR A 109 -11.50 -3.28 -0.65
N GLY A 110 -11.13 -3.49 -1.91
CA GLY A 110 -12.08 -3.75 -3.00
C GLY A 110 -12.54 -2.52 -3.78
N MET A 111 -12.05 -1.31 -3.44
CA MET A 111 -12.25 -0.12 -4.27
C MET A 111 -11.29 -0.14 -5.46
N THR A 112 -11.81 -0.04 -6.68
CA THR A 112 -11.00 -0.10 -7.92
C THR A 112 -11.07 1.19 -8.75
N CYS A 113 -12.07 2.04 -8.53
CA CYS A 113 -12.30 3.24 -9.34
C CYS A 113 -12.96 4.37 -8.55
N ALA A 114 -12.94 5.59 -9.11
CA ALA A 114 -13.56 6.77 -8.51
C ALA A 114 -15.09 6.64 -8.30
N SER A 115 -15.76 5.79 -9.09
CA SER A 115 -17.18 5.51 -8.86
C SER A 115 -17.43 4.71 -7.57
N CYS A 116 -16.52 3.80 -7.17
CA CYS A 116 -16.60 3.13 -5.86
C CYS A 116 -16.50 4.13 -4.70
N VAL A 117 -15.59 5.12 -4.81
CA VAL A 117 -15.43 6.20 -3.82
C VAL A 117 -16.73 6.99 -3.65
N ASN A 118 -17.33 7.44 -4.75
CA ASN A 118 -18.57 8.21 -4.69
C ASN A 118 -19.75 7.42 -4.08
N VAL A 119 -19.79 6.10 -4.31
CA VAL A 119 -20.81 5.23 -3.70
C VAL A 119 -20.64 5.19 -2.17
N ILE A 120 -19.41 5.06 -1.69
CA ILE A 120 -19.11 5.04 -0.26
C ILE A 120 -19.46 6.38 0.38
N GLU A 121 -18.97 7.49 -0.19
CA GLU A 121 -19.23 8.85 0.33
C GLU A 121 -20.73 9.15 0.39
N LYS A 122 -21.48 8.91 -0.69
CA LYS A 122 -22.92 9.18 -0.72
C LYS A 122 -23.75 8.33 0.24
N ASN A 123 -23.35 7.09 0.49
CA ASN A 123 -24.10 6.21 1.39
C ASN A 123 -23.76 6.46 2.87
N LEU A 124 -22.50 6.78 3.17
CA LEU A 124 -22.09 7.14 4.53
C LEU A 124 -22.62 8.51 4.96
N MET A 125 -22.71 9.48 4.04
CA MET A 125 -23.34 10.79 4.32
C MET A 125 -24.83 10.71 4.65
N LYS A 126 -25.51 9.60 4.33
CA LYS A 126 -26.92 9.36 4.67
C LYS A 126 -27.11 8.76 6.06
N VAL A 127 -26.02 8.35 6.71
CA VAL A 127 -26.07 7.75 8.03
C VAL A 127 -26.19 8.86 9.06
N GLU A 128 -27.19 8.75 9.94
CA GLU A 128 -27.39 9.69 11.04
C GLU A 128 -26.17 9.66 11.97
N GLY A 129 -25.65 10.85 12.30
CA GLY A 129 -24.41 11.00 13.06
C GLY A 129 -23.14 11.12 12.22
N VAL A 130 -23.18 11.00 10.88
CA VAL A 130 -22.02 11.25 10.01
C VAL A 130 -22.09 12.64 9.39
N LYS A 131 -21.06 13.48 9.61
CA LYS A 131 -21.01 14.87 9.14
C LYS A 131 -20.26 15.02 7.81
N SER A 132 -19.11 14.35 7.67
CA SER A 132 -18.30 14.41 6.46
C SER A 132 -17.53 13.12 6.23
N VAL A 133 -17.36 12.75 4.96
CA VAL A 133 -16.65 11.56 4.53
C VAL A 133 -15.70 11.94 3.41
N LEU A 134 -14.46 11.46 3.47
CA LEU A 134 -13.45 11.65 2.44
C LEU A 134 -12.73 10.33 2.17
N VAL A 135 -12.69 9.88 0.93
CA VAL A 135 -12.08 8.59 0.57
C VAL A 135 -10.92 8.77 -0.39
N ALA A 136 -9.74 8.29 0.01
CA ALA A 136 -8.53 8.31 -0.80
C ALA A 136 -8.31 6.93 -1.48
N LEU A 137 -8.67 6.84 -2.77
CA LEU A 137 -8.51 5.60 -3.57
C LEU A 137 -7.07 5.07 -3.57
N MET A 138 -6.09 5.96 -3.79
CA MET A 138 -4.66 5.59 -3.87
C MET A 138 -4.11 5.03 -2.56
N ALA A 139 -4.65 5.47 -1.42
CA ALA A 139 -4.22 5.06 -0.08
C ALA A 139 -5.08 3.93 0.51
N GLN A 140 -6.15 3.50 -0.17
CA GLN A 140 -7.15 2.55 0.34
C GLN A 140 -7.70 2.95 1.73
N LYS A 141 -7.84 4.26 1.96
CA LYS A 141 -8.19 4.85 3.26
C LYS A 141 -9.43 5.71 3.13
N ALA A 142 -10.37 5.58 4.06
CA ALA A 142 -11.52 6.45 4.21
C ALA A 142 -11.43 7.20 5.56
N GLU A 143 -11.63 8.50 5.54
CA GLU A 143 -11.75 9.37 6.71
C GLU A 143 -13.23 9.72 6.88
N VAL A 144 -13.75 9.51 8.09
CA VAL A 144 -15.14 9.83 8.43
C VAL A 144 -15.14 10.68 9.69
N LYS A 145 -15.79 11.85 9.61
CA LYS A 145 -16.13 12.65 10.78
C LYS A 145 -17.55 12.30 11.23
N TYR A 146 -17.68 11.90 12.48
CA TYR A 146 -18.93 11.42 13.05
C TYR A 146 -19.11 11.91 14.48
N ASP A 147 -20.34 11.87 14.96
CA ASP A 147 -20.68 12.17 16.33
C ASP A 147 -20.69 10.86 17.14
N ALA A 148 -19.79 10.76 18.13
CA ALA A 148 -19.65 9.58 18.99
C ALA A 148 -20.85 9.34 19.90
N ALA A 149 -21.73 10.33 20.10
CA ALA A 149 -22.98 10.14 20.84
C ALA A 149 -24.02 9.32 20.05
N TYR A 150 -23.96 9.33 18.71
CA TYR A 150 -24.96 8.71 17.84
C TYR A 150 -24.49 7.41 17.18
N ILE A 151 -23.22 7.32 16.79
CA ILE A 151 -22.71 6.18 16.02
C ILE A 151 -21.29 5.78 16.43
N LEU A 152 -21.04 4.47 16.51
CA LEU A 152 -19.72 3.92 16.82
C LEU A 152 -18.91 3.63 15.53
N PRO A 153 -17.57 3.74 15.55
CA PRO A 153 -16.70 3.36 14.42
C PRO A 153 -16.99 1.97 13.85
N SER A 154 -17.27 1.00 14.71
CA SER A 154 -17.62 -0.36 14.30
C SER A 154 -18.91 -0.43 13.47
N GLN A 155 -19.88 0.44 13.76
CA GLN A 155 -21.13 0.52 13.00
C GLN A 155 -20.91 1.16 11.63
N ILE A 156 -20.02 2.15 11.54
CA ILE A 156 -19.60 2.76 10.26
C ILE A 156 -18.88 1.71 9.41
N ALA A 157 -17.96 0.94 9.98
CA ALA A 157 -17.28 -0.16 9.27
C ALA A 157 -18.28 -1.20 8.75
N ASN A 158 -19.22 -1.64 9.59
CA ASN A 158 -20.27 -2.57 9.20
C ASN A 158 -21.16 -2.01 8.08
N LYS A 159 -21.39 -0.69 8.06
CA LYS A 159 -22.11 -0.05 6.97
C LYS A 159 -21.33 -0.11 5.65
N ILE A 160 -20.03 0.14 5.67
CA ILE A 160 -19.18 0.00 4.47
C ILE A 160 -19.18 -1.45 3.96
N ILE A 161 -19.13 -2.43 4.88
CA ILE A 161 -19.25 -3.86 4.55
C ILE A 161 -20.60 -4.17 3.90
N SER A 162 -21.70 -3.60 4.41
CA SER A 162 -23.04 -3.79 3.83
C SER A 162 -23.19 -3.19 2.42
N ILE A 163 -22.37 -2.21 2.05
CA ILE A 163 -22.33 -1.62 0.70
C ILE A 163 -21.57 -2.53 -0.28
N GLY A 164 -20.81 -3.52 0.23
CA GLY A 164 -20.06 -4.49 -0.56
C GLY A 164 -18.55 -4.24 -0.59
N PHE A 165 -18.05 -3.36 0.27
CA PHE A 165 -16.61 -3.08 0.40
C PHE A 165 -16.09 -3.56 1.75
N ASN A 166 -14.97 -4.28 1.77
CA ASN A 166 -14.44 -4.79 3.02
C ASN A 166 -13.70 -3.67 3.76
N ALA A 167 -14.17 -3.32 4.96
CA ALA A 167 -13.64 -2.22 5.75
C ALA A 167 -13.17 -2.70 7.13
N THR A 168 -11.93 -2.41 7.46
CA THR A 168 -11.39 -2.60 8.81
C THR A 168 -11.17 -1.24 9.43
N VAL A 169 -11.61 -1.05 10.67
CA VAL A 169 -11.27 0.14 11.45
C VAL A 169 -9.75 0.14 11.60
N LEU A 170 -9.09 1.15 11.04
CA LEU A 170 -7.76 1.50 11.51
C LEU A 170 -8.07 2.19 12.83
N GLU A 171 -7.70 1.57 13.94
CA GLU A 171 -7.89 2.15 15.27
C GLU A 171 -7.61 3.65 15.17
N SER A 172 -8.54 4.44 15.69
CA SER A 172 -8.36 5.87 15.84
C SER A 172 -6.99 6.05 16.47
N GLU A 173 -5.99 6.43 15.67
CA GLU A 173 -4.84 7.17 16.17
C GLU A 173 -5.47 8.40 16.80
N SER A 174 -5.71 8.20 18.10
CA SER A 174 -6.24 9.07 19.11
C SER A 174 -6.17 10.53 18.70
N LEU A 175 -7.28 11.05 18.18
CA LEU A 175 -7.48 12.49 18.14
C LEU A 175 -7.44 12.98 19.58
N GLY A 176 -6.30 13.55 19.97
CA GLY A 176 -6.02 14.06 21.31
C GLY A 176 -4.95 13.30 22.11
N HIS A 177 -4.44 12.15 21.64
CA HIS A 177 -3.28 11.51 22.28
C HIS A 177 -2.12 11.34 21.29
N GLY A 178 -0.98 11.95 21.61
CA GLY A 178 0.29 11.76 20.93
C GLY A 178 0.93 10.44 21.32
N THR A 179 1.59 9.82 20.36
CA THR A 179 2.40 8.61 20.57
C THR A 179 3.87 8.96 20.49
N ALA A 180 4.68 8.42 21.41
CA ALA A 180 6.12 8.53 21.38
C ALA A 180 6.74 7.14 21.55
N GLU A 181 7.55 6.76 20.58
CA GLU A 181 8.41 5.59 20.67
C GLU A 181 9.81 6.03 21.11
N LEU A 182 10.29 5.45 22.21
CA LEU A 182 11.57 5.76 22.81
C LEU A 182 12.46 4.52 22.84
N HIS A 183 13.74 4.71 22.57
CA HIS A 183 14.78 3.73 22.84
C HIS A 183 15.31 3.95 24.27
N ILE A 184 15.18 2.93 25.12
CA ILE A 184 15.50 2.99 26.55
C ILE A 184 16.69 2.08 26.86
N THR A 185 17.83 2.69 27.15
CA THR A 185 19.07 2.00 27.52
C THR A 185 19.19 1.82 29.03
N GLY A 186 19.80 0.71 29.47
CA GLY A 186 20.08 0.43 30.88
C GLY A 186 19.01 -0.40 31.59
N MET A 187 18.00 -0.89 30.87
CA MET A 187 17.06 -1.88 31.41
C MET A 187 17.73 -3.26 31.44
N THR A 188 17.78 -3.90 32.61
CA THR A 188 18.45 -5.19 32.79
C THR A 188 17.49 -6.34 33.13
N CYS A 189 16.27 -6.04 33.58
CA CYS A 189 15.29 -7.02 34.03
C CYS A 189 13.85 -6.55 33.81
N SER A 190 12.88 -7.48 33.84
CA SER A 190 11.44 -7.17 33.79
C SER A 190 10.99 -6.27 34.94
N SER A 191 11.69 -6.28 36.08
CA SER A 191 11.43 -5.36 37.17
C SER A 191 11.67 -3.90 36.78
N CYS A 192 12.66 -3.62 35.92
CA CYS A 192 12.90 -2.27 35.38
C CYS A 192 11.74 -1.82 34.48
N VAL A 193 11.20 -2.74 33.66
CA VAL A 193 10.04 -2.50 32.79
C VAL A 193 8.84 -2.07 33.63
N HIS A 194 8.48 -2.88 34.64
CA HIS A 194 7.35 -2.55 35.52
C HIS A 194 7.56 -1.26 36.32
N LEU A 195 8.79 -0.94 36.72
CA LEU A 195 9.10 0.33 37.39
C LEU A 195 8.82 1.53 36.48
N ILE A 196 9.27 1.46 35.22
CA ILE A 196 9.06 2.52 34.23
C ILE A 196 7.56 2.66 33.91
N GLU A 197 6.88 1.55 33.59
CA GLU A 197 5.46 1.53 33.26
C GLU A 197 4.60 2.06 34.42
N SER A 198 4.82 1.56 35.64
CA SER A 198 4.02 1.97 36.81
C SER A 198 4.28 3.41 37.24
N THR A 199 5.47 3.95 37.00
CA THR A 199 5.80 5.36 37.30
C THR A 199 5.17 6.30 36.28
N LEU A 200 5.24 5.95 35.00
CA LEU A 200 4.66 6.76 33.93
C LEU A 200 3.14 6.70 33.92
N GLN A 201 2.52 5.54 34.16
CA GLN A 201 1.06 5.44 34.28
C GLN A 201 0.47 6.28 35.43
N LYS A 202 1.25 6.56 36.49
CA LYS A 202 0.83 7.44 37.60
C LYS A 202 0.91 8.92 37.26
N LYS A 203 1.64 9.30 36.20
CA LYS A 203 1.80 10.70 35.81
C LYS A 203 0.57 11.18 35.04
N ARG A 204 0.04 12.33 35.44
CA ARG A 204 -1.13 12.95 34.82
C ARG A 204 -0.81 13.30 33.37
N GLY A 205 -1.62 12.78 32.43
CA GLY A 205 -1.46 13.02 31.00
C GLY A 205 -0.94 11.81 30.21
N ILE A 206 -0.52 10.72 30.88
CA ILE A 206 -0.17 9.46 30.20
C ILE A 206 -1.39 8.56 30.16
N VAL A 207 -1.76 8.09 28.96
CA VAL A 207 -2.92 7.22 28.71
C VAL A 207 -2.49 5.76 28.76
N SER A 208 -1.38 5.45 28.12
CA SER A 208 -0.77 4.13 28.19
C SER A 208 0.75 4.24 28.11
N ALA A 209 1.42 3.33 28.81
CA ALA A 209 2.85 3.18 28.79
C ALA A 209 3.14 1.68 28.70
N SER A 210 3.83 1.26 27.65
CA SER A 210 4.25 -0.13 27.45
C SER A 210 5.72 -0.17 27.06
N VAL A 211 6.49 -1.03 27.73
CA VAL A 211 7.93 -1.14 27.51
C VAL A 211 8.32 -2.59 27.22
N ALA A 212 9.11 -2.79 26.18
CA ALA A 212 9.55 -4.09 25.71
C ALA A 212 11.05 -4.26 25.93
N LEU A 213 11.43 -5.02 26.97
CA LEU A 213 12.83 -5.30 27.31
C LEU A 213 13.62 -5.91 26.15
N ALA A 214 13.01 -6.84 25.39
CA ALA A 214 13.68 -7.56 24.31
C ALA A 214 14.14 -6.67 23.15
N THR A 215 13.51 -5.52 22.97
CA THR A 215 13.82 -4.57 21.88
C THR A 215 14.41 -3.27 22.40
N GLU A 216 14.52 -3.11 23.73
CA GLU A 216 14.88 -1.85 24.40
C GLU A 216 13.95 -0.68 23.98
N ARG A 217 12.69 -0.97 23.64
CA ARG A 217 11.71 0.03 23.15
C ARG A 217 10.61 0.28 24.16
N GLY A 218 10.20 1.54 24.29
CA GLY A 218 9.01 1.95 25.00
C GLY A 218 8.05 2.68 24.08
N ASN A 219 6.78 2.27 24.07
CA ASN A 219 5.70 2.96 23.37
C ASN A 219 4.80 3.65 24.40
N PHE A 220 4.64 4.96 24.25
CA PHE A 220 3.92 5.81 25.18
C PHE A 220 2.84 6.59 24.46
N THR A 221 1.60 6.45 24.91
CA THR A 221 0.47 7.25 24.46
C THR A 221 0.14 8.26 25.54
N PHE A 222 0.14 9.54 25.19
CA PHE A 222 -0.01 10.64 26.13
C PHE A 222 -0.83 11.78 25.52
N ASP A 223 -1.42 12.61 26.35
CA ASP A 223 -2.16 13.81 25.94
C ASP A 223 -1.18 14.97 25.66
N PRO A 224 -1.01 15.43 24.41
CA PRO A 224 -0.04 16.46 24.03
C PRO A 224 -0.29 17.83 24.66
N GLU A 225 -1.50 18.07 25.18
CA GLU A 225 -1.82 19.33 25.85
C GLU A 225 -1.27 19.38 27.29
N LYS A 226 -1.00 18.22 27.89
CA LYS A 226 -0.63 18.09 29.31
C LYS A 226 0.81 17.68 29.52
N ILE A 227 1.34 16.82 28.68
CA ILE A 227 2.71 16.29 28.78
C ILE A 227 3.25 16.08 27.37
N GLY A 228 4.56 16.21 27.20
CA GLY A 228 5.19 15.92 25.92
C GLY A 228 6.36 14.94 26.05
N PRO A 229 6.90 14.44 24.91
CA PRO A 229 7.97 13.44 24.89
C PRO A 229 9.22 13.79 25.69
N ARG A 230 9.63 15.07 25.79
CA ARG A 230 10.79 15.46 26.63
C ARG A 230 10.57 15.14 28.09
N THR A 231 9.42 15.51 28.64
CA THR A 231 9.10 15.25 30.04
C THR A 231 9.09 13.74 30.33
N ILE A 232 8.63 12.94 29.37
CA ILE A 232 8.68 11.46 29.48
C ILE A 232 10.14 10.99 29.52
N ILE A 233 10.99 11.49 28.63
CA ILE A 233 12.42 11.18 28.61
C ILE A 233 13.09 11.58 29.92
N ASP A 234 12.76 12.75 30.48
CA ASP A 234 13.36 13.25 31.71
C ASP A 234 12.92 12.42 32.93
N ILE A 235 11.65 12.02 32.99
CA ILE A 235 11.18 11.08 34.02
C ILE A 235 11.95 9.75 33.95
N ILE A 236 12.22 9.24 32.75
CA ILE A 236 12.98 7.99 32.58
C ILE A 236 14.45 8.19 32.99
N LYS A 237 15.06 9.35 32.70
CA LYS A 237 16.40 9.71 33.17
C LYS A 237 16.48 9.84 34.69
N ASP A 238 15.47 10.43 35.32
CA ASP A 238 15.38 10.55 36.78
C ASP A 238 15.29 9.19 37.48
N LEU A 239 14.71 8.18 36.80
CA LEU A 239 14.70 6.78 37.25
C LEU A 239 16.05 6.07 37.06
N GLY A 240 17.03 6.72 36.43
CA GLY A 240 18.37 6.18 36.18
C GLY A 240 18.54 5.45 34.85
N PHE A 241 17.59 5.57 33.93
CA PHE A 241 17.65 4.93 32.61
C PHE A 241 17.94 5.96 31.52
N GLY A 242 18.72 5.60 30.51
CA GLY A 242 18.92 6.48 29.35
C GLY A 242 17.74 6.35 28.39
N ALA A 243 17.15 7.47 27.95
CA ALA A 243 16.08 7.47 26.96
C ALA A 243 16.37 8.44 25.82
N LYS A 244 16.10 8.01 24.58
CA LYS A 244 16.17 8.82 23.36
C LYS A 244 14.95 8.53 22.49
N LEU A 245 14.54 9.49 21.66
CA LEU A 245 13.52 9.21 20.64
C LEU A 245 14.01 8.12 19.70
N PHE A 246 13.12 7.20 19.36
CA PHE A 246 13.39 6.25 18.31
C PHE A 246 13.32 6.97 16.96
N GLU A 247 14.48 7.25 16.38
CA GLU A 247 14.57 7.68 14.98
C GLU A 247 14.67 6.42 14.11
N ASP A 248 13.66 6.24 13.26
CA ASP A 248 13.59 5.12 12.35
C ASP A 248 14.68 5.27 11.27
N ASP A 249 15.82 4.61 11.48
CA ASP A 249 16.95 4.61 10.54
C ASP A 249 16.53 4.15 9.12
N ASP A 250 15.40 3.44 9.02
CA ASP A 250 14.76 3.03 7.76
C ASP A 250 14.29 4.20 6.88
N LYS A 251 13.98 5.37 7.45
CA LYS A 251 13.65 6.57 6.64
C LYS A 251 14.87 7.10 5.88
N ASN A 252 16.06 6.95 6.43
CA ASN A 252 17.31 7.29 5.73
C ASN A 252 17.80 6.13 4.86
N ALA A 253 17.60 4.88 5.27
CA ALA A 253 17.96 3.69 4.49
C ALA A 253 17.13 3.54 3.20
N SER A 254 15.82 3.81 3.25
CA SER A 254 14.94 3.79 2.07
C SER A 254 15.34 4.81 0.99
N ARG A 255 15.88 5.98 1.39
CA ARG A 255 16.43 6.97 0.47
C ARG A 255 17.71 6.50 -0.23
N TYR A 256 18.54 5.70 0.45
CA TYR A 256 19.70 5.04 -0.16
C TYR A 256 19.27 3.90 -1.10
N ASP A 257 18.30 3.08 -0.69
CA ASP A 257 17.88 1.89 -1.44
C ASP A 257 17.24 2.25 -2.80
N HIS A 258 16.50 3.36 -2.87
CA HIS A 258 15.95 3.83 -4.16
C HIS A 258 17.04 4.21 -5.16
N ARG A 259 18.13 4.86 -4.73
CA ARG A 259 19.23 5.24 -5.63
C ARG A 259 19.98 4.03 -6.17
N ASP A 260 20.20 3.03 -5.32
CA ASP A 260 20.93 1.83 -5.72
C ASP A 260 20.06 0.86 -6.53
N ALA A 261 18.75 0.81 -6.27
CA ALA A 261 17.79 0.16 -7.15
C ALA A 261 17.82 0.79 -8.56
N ILE A 262 17.75 2.12 -8.67
CA ILE A 262 17.82 2.83 -9.95
C ILE A 262 19.13 2.53 -10.69
N LYS A 263 20.26 2.50 -9.98
CA LYS A 263 21.57 2.15 -10.58
C LYS A 263 21.59 0.71 -11.10
N ARG A 264 21.05 -0.26 -10.34
CA ARG A 264 20.99 -1.66 -10.78
C ARG A 264 20.17 -1.80 -12.06
N TRP A 265 19.00 -1.16 -12.12
CA TRP A 265 18.16 -1.15 -13.32
C TRP A 265 18.80 -0.45 -14.50
N ARG A 266 19.49 0.68 -14.28
CA ARG A 266 20.26 1.37 -15.33
C ARG A 266 21.38 0.50 -15.88
N THR A 267 22.11 -0.18 -15.01
CA THR A 267 23.21 -1.07 -15.42
C THR A 267 22.66 -2.30 -16.16
N SER A 268 21.59 -2.92 -15.68
CA SER A 268 20.90 -4.01 -16.40
C SER A 268 20.36 -3.56 -17.75
N PHE A 269 19.79 -2.36 -17.86
CA PHE A 269 19.35 -1.78 -19.13
C PHE A 269 20.52 -1.51 -20.07
N LEU A 270 21.63 -0.97 -19.59
CA LEU A 270 22.81 -0.69 -20.41
C LEU A 270 23.42 -1.97 -20.97
N TRP A 271 23.49 -3.02 -20.15
CA TRP A 271 23.89 -4.36 -20.61
C TRP A 271 22.88 -4.95 -21.62
N SER A 272 21.56 -4.73 -21.43
CA SER A 272 20.52 -5.10 -22.41
C SER A 272 20.74 -4.41 -23.75
N LEU A 273 21.04 -3.12 -23.73
CA LEU A 273 21.19 -2.30 -24.93
C LEU A 273 22.44 -2.70 -25.71
N ILE A 274 23.56 -2.90 -25.02
CA ILE A 274 24.85 -3.26 -25.61
C ILE A 274 24.80 -4.60 -26.33
N PHE A 275 24.08 -5.59 -25.80
CA PHE A 275 23.96 -6.91 -26.43
C PHE A 275 22.71 -7.07 -27.31
N GLY A 276 21.63 -6.37 -26.99
CA GLY A 276 20.36 -6.44 -27.70
C GLY A 276 20.33 -5.65 -28.99
N VAL A 277 20.95 -4.47 -29.03
CA VAL A 277 20.98 -3.63 -30.26
C VAL A 277 21.80 -4.27 -31.37
N PRO A 278 23.02 -4.81 -31.13
CA PRO A 278 23.75 -5.53 -32.17
C PRO A 278 23.00 -6.77 -32.66
N ALA A 279 22.31 -7.48 -31.76
CA ALA A 279 21.48 -8.62 -32.14
C ALA A 279 20.31 -8.21 -33.04
N MET A 280 19.58 -7.17 -32.64
CA MET A 280 18.48 -6.60 -33.43
C MET A 280 18.97 -6.04 -34.77
N THR A 281 20.14 -5.38 -34.81
CA THR A 281 20.72 -4.82 -36.04
C THR A 281 21.17 -5.92 -37.00
N CYS A 282 21.79 -6.98 -36.46
CA CYS A 282 22.18 -8.16 -37.23
C CYS A 282 20.95 -8.87 -37.82
N MET A 283 19.90 -9.08 -37.02
CA MET A 283 18.64 -9.69 -37.47
C MET A 283 17.91 -8.82 -38.49
N MET A 284 17.88 -7.50 -38.28
CA MET A 284 17.31 -6.55 -39.24
C MET A 284 18.08 -6.59 -40.56
N TYR A 285 19.41 -6.66 -40.50
CA TYR A 285 20.26 -6.78 -41.69
C TYR A 285 19.96 -8.05 -42.48
N PHE A 286 19.85 -9.21 -41.83
CA PHE A 286 19.49 -10.47 -42.51
C PHE A 286 18.06 -10.42 -43.08
N MET A 287 17.08 -9.91 -42.34
CA MET A 287 15.70 -9.75 -42.82
C MET A 287 15.58 -8.81 -44.02
N PHE A 288 16.38 -7.74 -44.07
CA PHE A 288 16.41 -6.81 -45.22
C PHE A 288 17.28 -7.33 -46.38
N ALA A 289 18.32 -8.12 -46.09
CA ALA A 289 19.16 -8.73 -47.10
C ALA A 289 18.48 -9.91 -47.81
N GLU A 290 17.53 -10.59 -47.15
CA GLU A 290 16.83 -11.77 -47.66
C GLU A 290 15.48 -11.47 -48.34
N ASP A 291 15.17 -10.24 -48.77
CA ASP A 291 13.91 -9.99 -49.48
C ASP A 291 13.87 -10.72 -50.85
N PRO A 292 13.06 -11.79 -51.02
CA PRO A 292 12.93 -12.50 -52.29
C PRO A 292 11.94 -11.76 -53.21
N ARG A 293 11.32 -10.65 -52.76
CA ARG A 293 10.28 -9.96 -53.52
C ARG A 293 10.81 -9.04 -54.62
N ASN A 294 12.10 -8.75 -54.65
CA ASN A 294 12.66 -7.92 -55.73
C ASN A 294 12.86 -8.71 -57.04
N GLY A 295 12.95 -10.04 -57.00
CA GLY A 295 13.07 -10.87 -58.21
C GLY A 295 11.74 -11.39 -58.77
N ALA A 296 10.76 -11.68 -57.91
CA ALA A 296 9.49 -12.28 -58.35
C ALA A 296 8.53 -11.28 -59.02
N VAL A 297 8.63 -9.98 -58.70
CA VAL A 297 7.77 -8.92 -59.27
C VAL A 297 8.23 -8.51 -60.68
N GLU A 298 9.52 -8.64 -61.00
CA GLU A 298 10.03 -8.34 -62.34
C GLU A 298 9.60 -9.37 -63.40
N VAL A 299 9.57 -10.67 -63.05
CA VAL A 299 9.22 -11.72 -64.02
C VAL A 299 7.71 -11.79 -64.29
N HIS A 300 6.88 -11.50 -63.28
CA HIS A 300 5.42 -11.55 -63.44
C HIS A 300 4.85 -10.34 -64.22
N SER A 301 5.52 -9.17 -64.13
CA SER A 301 5.11 -7.97 -64.86
C SER A 301 5.57 -7.95 -66.33
N MET A 302 6.60 -8.73 -66.70
CA MET A 302 7.12 -8.77 -68.08
C MET A 302 6.34 -9.69 -69.02
N LEU A 303 5.69 -10.73 -68.51
CA LEU A 303 4.98 -11.74 -69.32
C LEU A 303 3.52 -11.39 -69.64
N MET A 304 2.94 -10.36 -69.01
CA MET A 304 1.53 -10.02 -69.16
C MET A 304 1.24 -9.01 -70.28
N ASN A 305 2.20 -8.75 -71.17
CA ASN A 305 2.06 -7.71 -72.20
C ASN A 305 2.04 -8.21 -73.65
N ASP A 306 2.08 -9.52 -73.91
CA ASP A 306 1.92 -10.03 -75.28
C ASP A 306 0.90 -11.17 -75.36
N THR A 307 -0.10 -10.94 -76.20
CA THR A 307 -1.18 -11.84 -76.58
C THR A 307 -0.66 -13.16 -77.14
N THR A 308 -0.55 -14.23 -76.35
CA THR A 308 -0.41 -15.61 -76.88
C THR A 308 -1.00 -16.66 -75.93
N GLU A 309 -1.77 -17.59 -76.49
CA GLU A 309 -2.40 -18.71 -75.79
C GLU A 309 -1.34 -19.78 -75.43
N ALA A 310 -1.21 -20.09 -74.13
CA ALA A 310 -0.32 -21.14 -73.64
C ALA A 310 -1.01 -22.52 -73.74
N THR A 311 -0.42 -23.46 -74.47
CA THR A 311 -0.89 -24.85 -74.56
C THR A 311 0.16 -25.80 -73.95
N ALA A 312 -0.27 -26.44 -72.86
CA ALA A 312 0.35 -27.55 -72.11
C ALA A 312 1.70 -27.30 -71.40
N ALA A 313 1.71 -27.61 -70.10
CA ALA A 313 2.89 -27.71 -69.26
C ALA A 313 3.00 -29.16 -68.75
N GLU A 314 4.03 -29.89 -69.15
CA GLU A 314 4.35 -31.21 -68.60
C GLU A 314 5.47 -31.09 -67.57
N ASN A 315 5.21 -31.64 -66.37
CA ASN A 315 6.14 -31.66 -65.25
C ASN A 315 6.85 -33.01 -65.19
N HIS A 316 8.13 -33.03 -65.55
CA HIS A 316 9.03 -34.12 -65.17
C HIS A 316 10.15 -33.53 -64.30
N GLY A 317 10.28 -34.09 -63.09
CA GLY A 317 11.10 -33.56 -62.01
C GLY A 317 12.46 -33.03 -62.47
N HIS A 318 12.71 -31.76 -62.12
CA HIS A 318 13.87 -30.91 -62.41
C HIS A 318 13.87 -30.08 -63.71
N HIS A 319 12.87 -30.19 -64.59
CA HIS A 319 12.74 -29.30 -65.75
C HIS A 319 11.30 -28.81 -65.93
N VAL A 320 11.10 -27.48 -65.98
CA VAL A 320 9.86 -26.88 -66.49
C VAL A 320 10.14 -26.48 -67.94
N THR A 321 9.49 -27.18 -68.87
CA THR A 321 9.59 -26.87 -70.30
C THR A 321 8.30 -26.18 -70.71
N LEU A 322 8.38 -24.89 -71.02
CA LEU A 322 7.24 -24.13 -71.56
C LEU A 322 7.37 -24.09 -73.08
N THR A 323 6.44 -24.75 -73.76
CA THR A 323 6.30 -24.66 -75.21
C THR A 323 5.30 -23.58 -75.56
N THR A 324 5.75 -22.53 -76.24
CA THR A 324 4.87 -21.48 -76.76
C THR A 324 4.92 -21.51 -78.28
N LYS A 325 3.74 -21.48 -78.92
CA LYS A 325 3.61 -21.40 -80.37
C LYS A 325 3.36 -19.95 -80.77
N ALA A 326 4.30 -19.37 -81.51
CA ALA A 326 4.14 -18.08 -82.18
C ALA A 326 4.19 -18.31 -83.70
N GLY A 327 3.02 -18.47 -84.33
CA GLY A 327 2.91 -18.81 -85.76
C GLY A 327 3.42 -20.22 -86.10
N ASN A 328 4.14 -20.36 -87.22
CA ASN A 328 4.65 -21.67 -87.71
C ASN A 328 5.91 -22.17 -86.99
N ASN A 329 6.46 -21.42 -86.04
CA ASN A 329 7.65 -21.82 -85.30
C ASN A 329 7.30 -22.16 -83.85
N THR A 330 7.74 -23.34 -83.42
CA THR A 330 7.65 -23.76 -82.03
C THR A 330 8.91 -23.29 -81.31
N ILE A 331 8.76 -22.40 -80.33
CA ILE A 331 9.87 -21.97 -79.48
C ILE A 331 9.78 -22.77 -78.19
N VAL A 332 10.78 -23.63 -77.97
CA VAL A 332 10.93 -24.42 -76.76
C VAL A 332 11.95 -23.72 -75.87
N THR A 333 11.48 -23.08 -74.80
CA THR A 333 12.36 -22.42 -73.83
C THR A 333 12.54 -23.33 -72.64
N THR A 334 13.73 -23.94 -72.54
CA THR A 334 14.14 -24.72 -71.36
C THR A 334 14.90 -23.80 -70.43
N SER A 335 14.24 -23.28 -69.38
CA SER A 335 14.92 -22.51 -68.34
C SER A 335 15.60 -23.46 -67.36
N HIS A 336 16.93 -23.40 -67.28
CA HIS A 336 17.66 -23.93 -66.13
C HIS A 336 17.33 -23.07 -64.91
N ILE A 337 16.83 -23.69 -63.84
CA ILE A 337 16.80 -23.08 -62.50
C ILE A 337 18.26 -23.05 -62.01
N GLY A 338 19.04 -22.11 -62.55
CA GLY A 338 20.44 -21.91 -62.22
C GLY A 338 20.56 -20.98 -61.03
N ASN A 339 21.03 -21.53 -59.91
CA ASN A 339 21.79 -20.87 -58.84
C ASN A 339 21.60 -19.36 -58.66
N THR A 340 20.58 -18.96 -57.90
CA THR A 340 20.50 -17.62 -57.29
C THR A 340 20.39 -17.69 -55.76
N HIS A 341 21.12 -18.62 -55.13
CA HIS A 341 21.34 -18.59 -53.68
C HIS A 341 22.72 -18.00 -53.38
N GLY A 342 22.84 -16.69 -53.57
CA GLY A 342 23.92 -15.94 -52.92
C GLY A 342 23.66 -15.99 -51.42
N TRP A 343 24.59 -16.56 -50.65
CA TRP A 343 24.72 -16.50 -49.17
C TRP A 343 24.09 -17.60 -48.30
N GLN A 344 23.35 -18.59 -48.83
CA GLN A 344 22.98 -19.75 -48.00
C GLN A 344 24.09 -20.81 -47.99
N ILE A 345 25.20 -20.51 -47.32
CA ILE A 345 26.23 -21.51 -47.03
C ILE A 345 25.60 -22.51 -46.04
N MET A 346 25.26 -23.71 -46.53
CA MET A 346 24.77 -24.79 -45.69
C MET A 346 25.98 -25.50 -45.06
N ILE A 347 26.10 -25.46 -43.74
CA ILE A 347 27.18 -26.15 -43.01
C ILE A 347 26.87 -27.65 -42.92
N VAL A 348 25.59 -27.99 -42.77
CA VAL A 348 25.03 -29.35 -42.70
C VAL A 348 23.71 -29.34 -43.47
N PRO A 349 23.28 -30.44 -44.12
CA PRO A 349 21.93 -30.55 -44.67
C PRO A 349 20.88 -30.14 -43.63
N GLY A 350 20.06 -29.13 -43.93
CA GLY A 350 19.06 -28.58 -43.02
C GLY A 350 19.52 -27.42 -42.08
N LEU A 351 20.80 -27.02 -42.07
CA LEU A 351 21.31 -25.91 -41.24
C LEU A 351 22.02 -24.83 -42.08
N SER A 352 21.37 -23.67 -42.21
CA SER A 352 21.96 -22.45 -42.77
C SER A 352 22.86 -21.73 -41.76
N VAL A 353 23.89 -21.05 -42.26
CA VAL A 353 24.73 -20.13 -41.46
C VAL A 353 23.88 -19.07 -40.74
N ASP A 354 22.83 -18.57 -41.39
CA ASP A 354 21.98 -17.51 -40.83
C ASP A 354 21.22 -18.00 -39.59
N ASN A 355 20.59 -19.18 -39.65
CA ASN A 355 19.92 -19.78 -38.51
C ASN A 355 20.90 -20.13 -37.37
N LEU A 356 22.11 -20.54 -37.70
CA LEU A 356 23.15 -20.80 -36.69
C LEU A 356 23.58 -19.51 -35.97
N ILE A 357 23.81 -18.43 -36.72
CA ILE A 357 24.14 -17.11 -36.16
C ILE A 357 22.99 -16.61 -35.29
N MET A 358 21.74 -16.70 -35.76
CA MET A 358 20.57 -16.29 -34.98
C MET A 358 20.39 -17.10 -33.70
N CYS A 359 20.62 -18.41 -33.74
CA CYS A 359 20.59 -19.27 -32.56
C CYS A 359 21.67 -18.88 -31.54
N ILE A 360 22.92 -18.69 -31.99
CA ILE A 360 24.04 -18.29 -31.14
C ILE A 360 23.80 -16.92 -30.49
N LEU A 361 23.20 -15.98 -31.22
CA LEU A 361 22.93 -14.63 -30.74
C LEU A 361 21.70 -14.55 -29.83
N SER A 362 20.67 -15.35 -30.11
CA SER A 362 19.44 -15.40 -29.30
C SER A 362 19.64 -16.13 -27.96
N THR A 363 20.50 -17.15 -27.90
CA THR A 363 20.74 -17.95 -26.68
C THR A 363 21.18 -17.10 -25.47
N PRO A 364 22.22 -16.24 -25.55
CA PRO A 364 22.65 -15.44 -24.41
C PRO A 364 21.60 -14.42 -24.01
N VAL A 365 20.87 -13.83 -24.96
CA VAL A 365 19.78 -12.89 -24.65
C VAL A 365 18.67 -13.60 -23.88
N GLN A 366 18.29 -14.82 -24.27
CA GLN A 366 17.22 -15.54 -23.57
C GLN A 366 17.63 -15.96 -22.15
N PHE A 367 18.80 -16.56 -21.97
CA PHE A 367 19.17 -17.17 -20.70
C PHE A 367 19.90 -16.24 -19.73
N PHE A 368 20.79 -15.36 -20.21
CA PHE A 368 21.50 -14.42 -19.33
C PHE A 368 20.67 -13.18 -19.05
N PHE A 369 20.14 -12.54 -20.09
CA PHE A 369 19.36 -11.32 -19.93
C PHE A 369 17.94 -11.61 -19.44
N GLY A 370 17.29 -12.64 -19.99
CA GLY A 370 15.99 -13.11 -19.54
C GLY A 370 15.98 -13.65 -18.10
N ARG A 371 17.13 -13.98 -17.50
CA ARG A 371 17.22 -14.56 -16.13
C ARG A 371 16.41 -13.78 -15.10
N TYR A 372 16.45 -12.46 -15.16
CA TYR A 372 15.66 -11.61 -14.26
C TYR A 372 14.15 -11.90 -14.40
N PHE A 373 13.65 -11.92 -15.63
CA PHE A 373 12.25 -12.21 -15.94
C PHE A 373 11.86 -13.62 -15.53
N TYR A 374 12.72 -14.63 -15.78
CA TYR A 374 12.48 -16.01 -15.36
C TYR A 374 12.33 -16.17 -13.85
N ILE A 375 13.21 -15.53 -13.06
CA ILE A 375 13.13 -15.60 -11.59
C ILE A 375 11.83 -14.96 -11.09
N GLN A 376 11.44 -13.81 -11.66
CA GLN A 376 10.22 -13.11 -11.23
C GLN A 376 8.95 -13.85 -11.67
N ALA A 377 8.94 -14.41 -12.87
CA ALA A 377 7.85 -15.26 -13.35
C ALA A 377 7.68 -16.50 -12.47
N TRP A 378 8.77 -17.18 -12.12
CA TRP A 378 8.73 -18.35 -11.24
C TRP A 378 8.18 -18.02 -9.85
N LYS A 379 8.61 -16.91 -9.26
CA LYS A 379 8.07 -16.43 -7.98
C LYS A 379 6.58 -16.13 -8.08
N ALA A 380 6.13 -15.41 -9.10
CA ALA A 380 4.71 -15.10 -9.31
C ALA A 380 3.86 -16.36 -9.43
N MET A 381 4.31 -17.34 -10.22
CA MET A 381 3.65 -18.64 -10.37
C MET A 381 3.56 -19.41 -9.04
N LYS A 382 4.62 -19.38 -8.20
CA LYS A 382 4.59 -19.98 -6.87
C LYS A 382 3.52 -19.35 -5.96
N HIS A 383 3.28 -18.06 -6.12
CA HIS A 383 2.23 -17.32 -5.40
C HIS A 383 0.84 -17.41 -6.05
N LYS A 384 0.65 -18.28 -7.06
CA LYS A 384 -0.60 -18.45 -7.82
C LYS A 384 -1.12 -17.13 -8.42
N SER A 385 -0.22 -16.22 -8.79
CA SER A 385 -0.56 -14.98 -9.50
C SER A 385 0.14 -14.91 -10.85
N ALA A 386 -0.54 -14.34 -11.85
CA ALA A 386 0.02 -14.09 -13.18
C ALA A 386 0.46 -12.63 -13.27
N ASN A 387 1.75 -12.39 -13.47
CA ASN A 387 2.31 -11.06 -13.69
C ASN A 387 2.69 -10.89 -15.18
N MET A 388 2.94 -9.65 -15.63
CA MET A 388 3.47 -9.35 -16.97
C MET A 388 4.71 -10.20 -17.29
N ASP A 389 5.58 -10.43 -16.30
CA ASP A 389 6.78 -11.26 -16.44
C ASP A 389 6.48 -12.70 -16.86
N VAL A 390 5.37 -13.27 -16.37
CA VAL A 390 4.96 -14.64 -16.69
C VAL A 390 4.59 -14.75 -18.17
N LEU A 391 3.85 -13.77 -18.69
CA LEU A 391 3.45 -13.74 -20.10
C LEU A 391 4.66 -13.62 -21.02
N VAL A 392 5.61 -12.75 -20.68
CA VAL A 392 6.83 -12.50 -21.45
C VAL A 392 7.72 -13.73 -21.49
N VAL A 393 7.94 -14.36 -20.34
CA VAL A 393 8.73 -15.59 -20.23
C VAL A 393 8.08 -16.73 -21.01
N LEU A 394 6.76 -16.88 -20.93
CA LEU A 394 6.04 -17.91 -21.65
C LEU A 394 6.17 -17.72 -23.17
N ALA A 395 5.92 -16.52 -23.68
CA ALA A 395 6.00 -16.22 -25.11
C ALA A 395 7.41 -16.45 -25.68
N THR A 396 8.43 -15.91 -25.02
CA THR A 396 9.83 -16.05 -25.46
C THR A 396 10.34 -17.48 -25.37
N THR A 397 9.97 -18.22 -24.32
CA THR A 397 10.36 -19.63 -24.17
C THR A 397 9.73 -20.51 -25.24
N ILE A 398 8.44 -20.32 -25.53
CA ILE A 398 7.73 -21.08 -26.57
C ILE A 398 8.35 -20.82 -27.94
N SER A 399 8.60 -19.54 -28.27
CA SER A 399 9.20 -19.17 -29.55
C SER A 399 10.61 -19.74 -29.73
N TYR A 400 11.43 -19.67 -28.67
CA TYR A 400 12.79 -20.22 -28.68
C TYR A 400 12.81 -21.75 -28.81
N ILE A 401 12.01 -22.46 -28.01
CA ILE A 401 11.94 -23.93 -28.07
C ILE A 401 11.42 -24.39 -29.44
N TYR A 402 10.38 -23.74 -29.96
CA TYR A 402 9.85 -24.03 -31.29
C TYR A 402 10.94 -23.93 -32.36
N SER A 403 11.69 -22.82 -32.36
CA SER A 403 12.76 -22.56 -33.34
C SER A 403 13.88 -23.60 -33.25
N VAL A 404 14.28 -24.00 -32.03
CA VAL A 404 15.27 -25.08 -31.84
C VAL A 404 14.73 -26.43 -32.33
N CYS A 405 13.48 -26.79 -32.00
CA CYS A 405 12.88 -28.05 -32.43
C CYS A 405 12.77 -28.16 -33.95
N VAL A 406 12.40 -27.07 -34.63
CA VAL A 406 12.30 -27.03 -36.09
C VAL A 406 13.68 -27.20 -36.74
N VAL A 407 14.72 -26.53 -36.24
CA VAL A 407 16.10 -26.70 -36.75
C VAL A 407 16.60 -28.13 -36.54
N VAL A 408 16.34 -28.72 -35.37
CA VAL A 408 16.73 -30.11 -35.07
C VAL A 408 15.98 -31.10 -35.96
N ALA A 409 14.69 -30.88 -36.21
CA ALA A 409 13.89 -31.71 -37.10
C ALA A 409 14.37 -31.62 -38.56
N SER A 410 14.65 -30.42 -39.06
CA SER A 410 15.20 -30.21 -40.41
C SER A 410 16.59 -30.82 -40.58
N MET A 411 17.42 -30.80 -39.54
CA MET A 411 18.71 -31.49 -39.54
C MET A 411 18.54 -33.02 -39.56
N ALA A 412 17.53 -33.56 -38.86
CA ALA A 412 17.25 -35.00 -38.84
C ALA A 412 16.67 -35.51 -40.18
N MET A 413 15.89 -34.68 -40.88
CA MET A 413 15.27 -35.01 -42.17
C MET A 413 16.17 -34.70 -43.39
N GLN A 414 17.33 -34.09 -43.18
CA GLN A 414 18.29 -33.69 -44.24
C GLN A 414 17.62 -32.91 -45.39
N GLU A 415 16.71 -31.99 -45.05
CA GLU A 415 16.00 -31.18 -46.04
C GLU A 415 16.97 -30.21 -46.76
N PRO A 416 16.84 -30.04 -48.09
CA PRO A 416 17.68 -29.12 -48.88
C PRO A 416 17.40 -27.65 -48.59
N PHE A 417 16.30 -27.31 -47.91
CA PHE A 417 15.93 -25.94 -47.57
C PHE A 417 15.90 -25.70 -46.07
N SER A 418 16.32 -24.50 -45.68
CA SER A 418 16.26 -24.04 -44.31
C SER A 418 14.82 -23.69 -43.92
N PRO A 419 14.32 -24.15 -42.75
CA PRO A 419 12.99 -23.77 -42.28
C PRO A 419 12.96 -22.31 -41.80
N TYR A 420 11.76 -21.72 -41.84
CA TYR A 420 11.50 -20.43 -41.19
C TYR A 420 11.53 -20.62 -39.67
N THR A 421 12.40 -19.88 -38.98
CA THR A 421 12.54 -19.88 -37.52
C THR A 421 12.07 -18.54 -36.96
N PHE A 422 11.80 -18.48 -35.65
CA PHE A 422 11.38 -17.26 -34.96
C PHE A 422 12.43 -16.80 -33.93
N PHE A 423 13.71 -17.09 -34.19
CA PHE A 423 14.80 -16.72 -33.29
C PHE A 423 14.90 -15.20 -33.09
N GLU A 424 14.42 -14.37 -34.04
CA GLU A 424 14.43 -12.91 -33.91
C GLU A 424 13.39 -12.36 -32.93
N THR A 425 12.27 -13.06 -32.74
CA THR A 425 11.14 -12.57 -31.93
C THR A 425 11.50 -12.45 -30.44
N THR A 426 12.30 -13.39 -29.93
CA THR A 426 12.73 -13.47 -28.54
C THR A 426 13.57 -12.26 -28.09
N PRO A 427 14.71 -11.95 -28.73
CA PRO A 427 15.53 -10.79 -28.38
C PRO A 427 14.78 -9.46 -28.63
N MET A 428 13.96 -9.37 -29.67
CA MET A 428 13.12 -8.19 -29.94
C MET A 428 12.19 -7.88 -28.75
N LEU A 429 11.41 -8.87 -28.30
CA LEU A 429 10.49 -8.70 -27.18
C LEU A 429 11.24 -8.35 -25.88
N MET A 430 12.37 -9.01 -25.61
CA MET A 430 13.17 -8.75 -24.40
C MET A 430 13.71 -7.31 -24.36
N VAL A 431 14.16 -6.76 -25.50
CA VAL A 431 14.68 -5.38 -25.58
C VAL A 431 13.56 -4.36 -25.43
N PHE A 432 12.42 -4.52 -26.12
CA PHE A 432 11.33 -3.54 -26.03
C PHE A 432 10.70 -3.49 -24.64
N ILE A 433 10.56 -4.65 -23.98
CA ILE A 433 9.95 -4.72 -22.66
C ILE A 433 10.91 -4.20 -21.59
N SER A 434 12.21 -4.47 -21.71
CA SER A 434 13.21 -3.90 -20.80
C SER A 434 13.29 -2.38 -20.94
N LEU A 435 13.21 -1.85 -22.16
CA LEU A 435 13.14 -0.41 -22.45
C LEU A 435 11.88 0.21 -21.83
N GLY A 436 10.71 -0.39 -22.05
CA GLY A 436 9.45 0.11 -21.50
C GLY A 436 9.48 0.21 -19.97
N ARG A 437 9.98 -0.84 -19.30
CA ARG A 437 10.15 -0.83 -17.84
C ARG A 437 11.18 0.19 -17.35
N TRP A 438 12.27 0.35 -18.08
CA TRP A 438 13.26 1.38 -17.74
C TRP A 438 12.64 2.78 -17.81
N LEU A 439 11.89 3.09 -18.88
CA LEU A 439 11.17 4.36 -19.01
C LEU A 439 10.14 4.56 -17.90
N GLU A 440 9.39 3.51 -17.55
CA GLU A 440 8.42 3.54 -16.45
C GLU A 440 9.09 3.87 -15.11
N HIS A 441 10.22 3.24 -14.80
CA HIS A 441 10.97 3.51 -13.57
C HIS A 441 11.63 4.89 -13.57
N VAL A 442 12.11 5.37 -14.73
CA VAL A 442 12.63 6.75 -14.86
C VAL A 442 11.53 7.77 -14.60
N ALA A 443 10.32 7.54 -15.13
CA ALA A 443 9.18 8.41 -14.90
C ALA A 443 8.78 8.45 -13.41
N LYS A 444 8.70 7.29 -12.75
CA LYS A 444 8.42 7.19 -11.31
C LYS A 444 9.54 7.78 -10.44
N GLY A 445 10.80 7.67 -10.87
CA GLY A 445 11.94 8.23 -10.15
C GLY A 445 11.86 9.75 -10.01
N LYS A 446 11.45 10.46 -11.06
CA LYS A 446 11.29 11.92 -11.03
C LYS A 446 10.21 12.39 -10.04
N THR A 447 9.10 11.65 -9.92
CA THR A 447 8.05 11.97 -8.95
C THR A 447 8.52 11.75 -7.51
N SER A 448 9.29 10.68 -7.27
CA SER A 448 9.86 10.41 -5.94
C SER A 448 10.93 11.42 -5.52
N GLU A 449 11.71 11.93 -6.48
CA GLU A 449 12.71 12.98 -6.22
C GLU A 449 12.06 14.29 -5.79
N ALA A 450 10.96 14.70 -6.43
CA ALA A 450 10.20 15.89 -6.04
C ALA A 450 9.64 15.75 -4.61
N LEU A 451 9.05 14.59 -4.28
CA LEU A 451 8.54 14.30 -2.94
C LEU A 451 9.68 14.30 -1.89
N ALA A 452 10.82 13.68 -2.20
CA ALA A 452 11.98 13.68 -1.31
C ALA A 452 12.55 15.09 -1.09
N LYS A 453 12.49 15.96 -2.10
CA LYS A 453 12.89 17.36 -1.97
C LYS A 453 11.98 18.11 -0.99
N LEU A 454 10.66 17.89 -1.07
CA LEU A 454 9.70 18.44 -0.12
C LEU A 454 9.97 17.93 1.31
N MET A 455 10.20 16.63 1.49
CA MET A 455 10.53 16.07 2.83
C MET A 455 11.83 16.64 3.40
N SER A 456 12.82 16.95 2.56
CA SER A 456 14.08 17.56 3.01
C SER A 456 13.97 19.04 3.37
N LEU A 457 12.84 19.68 3.06
CA LEU A 457 12.59 21.07 3.48
C LEU A 457 12.24 21.16 4.95
N GLN A 458 11.66 20.12 5.54
CA GLN A 458 11.40 20.06 6.98
C GLN A 458 12.71 20.26 7.77
N ALA A 459 12.68 21.08 8.82
CA ALA A 459 13.82 21.23 9.70
C ALA A 459 13.99 19.96 10.55
N SER A 460 15.24 19.54 10.76
CA SER A 460 15.58 18.43 11.66
C SER A 460 15.81 18.91 13.08
N GLU A 461 16.31 20.14 13.24
CA GLU A 461 16.65 20.76 14.51
C GLU A 461 15.87 22.06 14.73
N ALA A 462 15.58 22.36 15.99
CA ALA A 462 15.03 23.61 16.46
C ALA A 462 15.91 24.17 17.59
N MET A 463 15.89 25.49 17.78
CA MET A 463 16.56 26.15 18.91
C MET A 463 15.51 26.55 19.94
N LEU A 464 15.46 25.82 21.05
CA LEU A 464 14.62 26.12 22.19
C LEU A 464 15.23 27.25 23.00
N VAL A 465 14.38 28.16 23.48
CA VAL A 465 14.79 29.29 24.30
C VAL A 465 13.89 29.40 25.53
N GLU A 466 14.50 29.44 26.71
CA GLU A 466 13.80 29.77 27.94
C GLU A 466 13.85 31.29 28.17
N MET A 467 12.69 31.90 28.36
CA MET A 467 12.57 33.34 28.61
C MET A 467 12.16 33.64 30.06
N ASP A 468 12.77 34.66 30.66
CA ASP A 468 12.31 35.22 31.94
C ASP A 468 11.03 36.05 31.74
N LYS A 469 10.30 36.34 32.83
CA LYS A 469 9.12 37.21 32.85
C LYS A 469 9.36 38.62 32.29
N LYS A 470 10.63 39.02 32.12
CA LYS A 470 11.06 40.29 31.54
C LYS A 470 11.42 40.20 30.04
N GLY A 471 11.26 39.04 29.40
CA GLY A 471 11.57 38.82 27.99
C GLY A 471 13.06 38.65 27.68
N ASN A 472 13.89 38.35 28.68
CA ASN A 472 15.32 38.07 28.48
C ASN A 472 15.54 36.57 28.30
N ILE A 473 16.46 36.22 27.41
CA ILE A 473 16.86 34.83 27.13
C ILE A 473 17.74 34.32 28.29
N ILE A 474 17.33 33.23 28.93
CA ILE A 474 18.04 32.60 30.05
C ILE A 474 18.96 31.48 29.52
N SER A 475 18.46 30.66 28.60
CA SER A 475 19.16 29.50 28.04
C SER A 475 18.77 29.30 26.57
N GLU A 476 19.71 28.76 25.78
CA GLU A 476 19.49 28.37 24.38
C GLU A 476 19.97 26.91 24.23
N GLU A 477 19.08 26.02 23.79
CA GLU A 477 19.40 24.61 23.58
C GLU A 477 18.94 24.14 22.19
N LYS A 478 19.79 23.38 21.50
CA LYS A 478 19.44 22.73 20.22
C LYS A 478 18.79 21.38 20.48
N ILE A 479 17.61 21.19 19.89
CA ILE A 479 16.71 20.06 20.12
C ILE A 479 16.22 19.51 18.78
N SER A 480 15.88 18.22 18.72
CA SER A 480 15.19 17.65 17.56
C SER A 480 13.77 18.22 17.45
N VAL A 481 13.29 18.45 16.21
CA VAL A 481 11.93 18.96 15.96
C VAL A 481 10.86 18.04 16.54
N ASN A 482 11.11 16.73 16.57
CA ASN A 482 10.18 15.74 17.14
C ASN A 482 10.01 15.88 18.67
N LEU A 483 10.89 16.62 19.33
CA LEU A 483 10.80 16.87 20.77
C LEU A 483 10.01 18.14 21.11
N VAL A 484 9.66 18.98 20.12
CA VAL A 484 9.01 20.28 20.34
C VAL A 484 7.60 20.10 20.90
N HIS A 485 7.28 20.87 21.94
CA HIS A 485 5.96 20.88 22.58
C HIS A 485 5.21 22.16 22.28
N ARG A 486 3.87 22.10 22.36
CA ARG A 486 3.03 23.31 22.27
C ARG A 486 3.36 24.24 23.44
N GLY A 487 3.61 25.51 23.10
CA GLY A 487 3.98 26.54 24.08
C GLY A 487 5.49 26.74 24.23
N ASP A 488 6.32 25.90 23.59
CA ASP A 488 7.75 26.15 23.51
C ASP A 488 8.03 27.45 22.75
N ILE A 489 9.00 28.21 23.26
CA ILE A 489 9.51 29.39 22.58
C ILE A 489 10.77 29.00 21.83
N MET A 490 10.79 29.27 20.53
CA MET A 490 11.94 28.98 19.69
C MET A 490 12.50 30.24 19.08
N LYS A 491 13.82 30.26 18.93
CA LYS A 491 14.55 31.32 18.23
C LYS A 491 14.90 30.82 16.84
N VAL A 492 14.56 31.62 15.84
CA VAL A 492 14.91 31.35 14.44
C VAL A 492 15.87 32.42 13.98
N LEU A 493 17.07 32.04 13.57
CA LEU A 493 18.07 32.98 13.06
C LEU A 493 17.80 33.31 11.58
N PRO A 494 18.31 34.46 11.08
CA PRO A 494 18.18 34.80 9.65
C PRO A 494 18.78 33.71 8.75
N GLY A 495 17.97 33.20 7.82
CA GLY A 495 18.37 32.12 6.91
C GLY A 495 18.17 30.70 7.47
N GLU A 496 17.75 30.55 8.72
CA GLU A 496 17.31 29.25 9.24
C GLU A 496 15.89 28.92 8.77
N LYS A 497 15.60 27.61 8.76
CA LYS A 497 14.27 27.10 8.47
C LYS A 497 13.40 27.23 9.70
N ILE A 498 12.14 27.62 9.51
CA ILE A 498 11.14 27.60 10.59
C ILE A 498 10.80 26.14 10.90
N PRO A 499 11.03 25.66 12.14
CA PRO A 499 10.95 24.23 12.44
C PRO A 499 9.53 23.69 12.63
N VAL A 500 8.63 24.48 13.23
CA VAL A 500 7.21 24.15 13.40
C VAL A 500 6.34 25.40 13.26
N ASP A 501 5.05 25.19 13.04
CA ASP A 501 4.06 26.26 12.99
C ASP A 501 3.92 26.96 14.36
N GLY A 502 3.81 28.28 14.34
CA GLY A 502 3.72 29.09 15.55
C GLY A 502 3.35 30.54 15.28
N LYS A 503 3.31 31.34 16.35
CA LYS A 503 3.08 32.79 16.29
C LYS A 503 4.34 33.54 16.67
N VAL A 504 4.54 34.71 16.09
CA VAL A 504 5.72 35.53 16.39
C VAL A 504 5.49 36.25 17.71
N ILE A 505 6.28 35.92 18.72
CA ILE A 505 6.21 36.56 20.05
C ILE A 505 7.05 37.84 20.08
N GLN A 506 8.21 37.82 19.44
CA GLN A 506 9.17 38.93 19.44
C GLN A 506 9.98 38.94 18.15
N GLY A 507 10.23 40.15 17.63
CA GLY A 507 11.04 40.37 16.42
C GLY A 507 10.21 40.65 15.18
N TYR A 508 10.90 41.01 14.11
CA TYR A 508 10.35 41.20 12.78
C TYR A 508 11.31 40.59 11.76
N SER A 509 10.78 39.92 10.75
CA SER A 509 11.59 39.34 9.67
C SER A 509 10.74 39.11 8.42
N THR A 510 11.38 38.82 7.29
CA THR A 510 10.71 38.32 6.08
C THR A 510 10.90 36.82 5.98
N CYS A 511 9.83 36.08 5.72
CA CYS A 511 9.86 34.64 5.52
C CYS A 511 9.51 34.29 4.07
N ASP A 512 10.27 33.38 3.47
CA ASP A 512 9.96 32.80 2.17
C ASP A 512 8.97 31.64 2.35
N GLU A 513 7.74 31.82 1.88
CA GLU A 513 6.68 30.80 1.90
C GLU A 513 6.44 30.19 0.51
N SER A 514 7.27 30.54 -0.50
CA SER A 514 7.06 30.18 -1.91
C SER A 514 6.90 28.69 -2.17
N LEU A 515 7.55 27.86 -1.35
CA LEU A 515 7.51 26.40 -1.48
C LEU A 515 6.20 25.79 -0.97
N ILE A 516 5.43 26.51 -0.15
CA ILE A 516 4.16 26.06 0.43
C ILE A 516 2.98 26.81 -0.22
N THR A 517 3.07 28.13 -0.33
CA THR A 517 2.00 28.99 -0.87
C THR A 517 2.08 29.17 -2.39
N GLY A 518 3.26 28.99 -2.98
CA GLY A 518 3.52 29.27 -4.40
C GLY A 518 3.81 30.75 -4.70
N GLU A 519 3.77 31.63 -3.71
CA GLU A 519 4.02 33.06 -3.89
C GLU A 519 5.52 33.38 -3.87
N SER A 520 6.05 34.02 -4.92
CA SER A 520 7.50 34.22 -5.06
C SER A 520 8.09 35.32 -4.17
N MET A 521 7.26 36.20 -3.61
CA MET A 521 7.71 37.31 -2.77
C MET A 521 7.71 36.90 -1.30
N PRO A 522 8.81 37.13 -0.56
CA PRO A 522 8.85 36.89 0.87
C PRO A 522 7.79 37.71 1.61
N VAL A 523 7.11 37.09 2.57
CA VAL A 523 6.06 37.70 3.37
C VAL A 523 6.66 38.24 4.66
N VAL A 524 6.31 39.47 5.02
CA VAL A 524 6.73 40.08 6.29
C VAL A 524 6.00 39.40 7.44
N LYS A 525 6.74 38.98 8.47
CA LYS A 525 6.24 38.41 9.72
C LYS A 525 6.57 39.35 10.86
N GLU A 526 5.52 39.80 11.54
CA GLU A 526 5.55 40.68 12.69
C GLU A 526 4.83 40.01 13.86
N ILE A 527 4.88 40.61 15.04
CA ILE A 527 4.27 40.08 16.26
C ILE A 527 2.75 39.88 16.06
N GLY A 528 2.30 38.63 16.23
CA GLY A 528 0.93 38.16 15.93
C GLY A 528 0.91 36.72 15.49
#